data_AF-A0A4Y7KC11-F1
#
_entry.id   AF-A0A4Y7KC11-F1
#
_cell.length_a   1.000
_cell.length_b   1.000
_cell.length_c   1.000
_cell.angle_alpha   90.00
_cell.angle_beta   90.00
_cell.angle_gamma   90.00
#
_symmetry.space_group_name_H-M   'P 1'
#
loop_
_entity.id
_entity.type
_entity.pdbx_description
1 polymer ?
#
loop_
_entity_poly.entity_id
_entity_poly.type
_entity_poly.pdbx_seq_one_letter_code
_entity_poly.pdbx_strand_id
1 'polypeptide(L)'
;MAKACALGIVSALASATLGVEHAYADGPFNFGPFSSSSSSPSPHPPPEAAPSSDTPKEEESSSSKVRNDNPRTTSAGFDPEPLLKGAAALREISTSPNAKKAFELMMKREETKMIQAATKKAEMDAMRAQFETERQKVLSEEKQKLSQQQAHNKAQMARYEDDLKRKRMQACRE
;
A
#
# COMPACT_ATOMS: atom_id res chain seq x y z
N MET A 1 17.31 -56.60 28.14
CA MET A 1 17.87 -56.95 26.81
C MET A 1 16.88 -56.42 25.78
N ALA A 2 16.96 -55.15 25.35
CA ALA A 2 17.81 -54.57 24.30
C ALA A 2 16.86 -54.01 23.21
N LYS A 3 16.69 -52.68 23.17
CA LYS A 3 17.12 -51.75 22.09
C LYS A 3 16.19 -51.80 20.85
N ALA A 4 15.34 -50.78 20.65
CA ALA A 4 15.56 -49.59 19.80
C ALA A 4 15.32 -49.92 18.29
N CYS A 5 14.75 -49.08 17.40
CA CYS A 5 14.85 -47.65 17.20
C CYS A 5 13.62 -47.09 16.45
N ALA A 6 13.37 -45.79 16.66
CA ALA A 6 12.49 -44.94 15.87
C ALA A 6 13.02 -44.71 14.44
N LEU A 7 12.11 -44.50 13.48
CA LEU A 7 12.41 -43.84 12.20
C LEU A 7 11.39 -42.73 11.99
N GLY A 8 11.83 -41.51 12.30
CA GLY A 8 11.11 -40.28 12.04
C GLY A 8 11.27 -39.85 10.59
N ILE A 9 10.19 -39.32 10.01
CA ILE A 9 10.24 -38.63 8.72
C ILE A 9 10.33 -37.14 9.06
N VAL A 10 11.56 -36.63 9.16
CA VAL A 10 11.81 -35.18 9.25
C VAL A 10 11.88 -34.67 7.81
N SER A 11 10.85 -33.96 7.36
CA SER A 11 10.90 -33.20 6.12
C SER A 11 11.83 -32.00 6.31
N ALA A 12 13.03 -32.07 5.73
CA ALA A 12 13.94 -30.93 5.68
C ALA A 12 13.41 -29.90 4.68
N LEU A 13 12.85 -28.79 5.19
CA LEU A 13 12.53 -27.62 4.38
C LEU A 13 13.82 -26.79 4.26
N ALA A 14 14.45 -26.82 3.09
CA ALA A 14 15.61 -26.01 2.78
C ALA A 14 15.18 -24.55 2.55
N SER A 15 15.38 -23.69 3.54
CA SER A 15 15.25 -22.24 3.38
C SER A 15 16.53 -21.70 2.74
N ALA A 16 16.46 -21.30 1.47
CA ALA A 16 17.53 -20.56 0.81
C ALA A 16 17.56 -19.11 1.35
N THR A 17 18.61 -18.75 2.10
CA THR A 17 18.89 -17.35 2.44
C THR A 17 19.76 -16.73 1.35
N LEU A 18 19.12 -16.04 0.40
CA LEU A 18 19.82 -15.10 -0.46
C LEU A 18 19.88 -13.74 0.25
N GLY A 19 21.10 -13.28 0.48
CA GLY A 19 21.38 -12.01 1.12
C GLY A 19 21.28 -10.80 0.18
N VAL A 20 20.97 -9.67 0.82
CA VAL A 20 21.36 -8.28 0.50
C VAL A 20 20.64 -7.58 -0.67
N GLU A 21 19.61 -6.80 -0.34
CA GLU A 21 19.55 -5.31 -0.45
C GLU A 21 18.13 -4.85 -0.07
N HIS A 22 18.02 -3.88 0.85
CA HIS A 22 16.74 -3.35 1.30
C HIS A 22 16.27 -2.25 0.33
N ALA A 23 15.53 -2.62 -0.71
CA ALA A 23 14.80 -1.66 -1.54
C ALA A 23 13.31 -1.61 -1.13
N TYR A 24 12.93 -0.56 -0.39
CA TYR A 24 11.54 -0.29 -0.01
C TYR A 24 10.80 0.33 -1.22
N ALA A 25 10.23 -0.52 -2.07
CA ALA A 25 9.38 -0.08 -3.17
C ALA A 25 8.22 -1.07 -3.35
N ASP A 26 7.33 -1.13 -2.35
CA ASP A 26 6.12 -1.93 -2.41
C ASP A 26 4.90 -1.02 -2.58
N GLY A 27 4.42 -0.93 -3.81
CA GLY A 27 3.18 -0.25 -4.19
C GLY A 27 2.84 -0.63 -5.64
N PRO A 28 1.59 -1.02 -5.95
CA PRO A 28 1.22 -1.42 -7.29
C PRO A 28 1.04 -0.18 -8.19
N PHE A 29 2.16 0.44 -8.59
CA PHE A 29 2.15 1.43 -9.66
C PHE A 29 2.08 0.71 -11.01
N ASN A 30 0.85 0.39 -11.40
CA ASN A 30 0.55 -0.05 -12.75
C ASN A 30 0.51 1.19 -13.66
N PHE A 31 1.63 1.53 -14.29
CA PHE A 31 1.65 2.57 -15.33
C PHE A 31 0.97 1.99 -16.58
N GLY A 32 -0.32 2.30 -16.75
CA GLY A 32 -1.05 1.99 -17.97
C GLY A 32 -0.39 2.64 -19.20
N PRO A 33 -0.42 1.98 -20.37
CA PRO A 33 0.23 2.52 -21.55
C PRO A 33 -0.54 3.75 -22.04
N PHE A 34 0.19 4.78 -22.45
CA PHE A 34 -0.28 5.99 -23.12
C PHE A 34 -1.56 5.79 -23.93
N SER A 35 -2.70 6.32 -23.46
CA SER A 35 -3.88 6.53 -24.28
C SER A 35 -3.85 7.94 -24.84
N SER A 36 -3.13 8.09 -25.94
CA SER A 36 -3.18 9.27 -26.81
C SER A 36 -4.56 9.32 -27.47
N SER A 37 -5.57 9.89 -26.80
CA SER A 37 -6.81 10.28 -27.49
C SER A 37 -6.57 11.63 -28.16
N SER A 38 -6.27 11.58 -29.46
CA SER A 38 -6.33 12.74 -30.35
C SER A 38 -7.77 13.28 -30.38
N SER A 39 -7.99 14.46 -29.82
CA SER A 39 -9.23 15.20 -30.00
C SER A 39 -9.34 15.67 -31.46
N SER A 40 -10.30 15.14 -32.20
CA SER A 40 -10.74 15.71 -33.48
C SER A 40 -11.66 16.92 -33.19
N PRO A 41 -11.50 18.07 -33.87
CA PRO A 41 -12.33 19.24 -33.62
C PRO A 41 -13.68 19.09 -34.36
N SER A 42 -14.78 19.26 -33.64
CA SER A 42 -16.10 19.48 -34.24
C SER A 42 -16.32 20.99 -34.46
N PRO A 43 -17.06 21.40 -35.52
CA PRO A 43 -17.10 22.79 -35.97
C PRO A 43 -18.04 23.66 -35.12
N HIS A 44 -17.54 24.84 -34.75
CA HIS A 44 -18.24 25.92 -34.05
C HIS A 44 -19.23 26.67 -34.97
N PRO A 45 -20.38 27.18 -34.47
CA PRO A 45 -21.03 28.37 -35.01
C PRO A 45 -20.42 29.68 -34.42
N PRO A 46 -20.60 30.84 -35.09
CA PRO A 46 -19.68 31.99 -35.05
C PRO A 46 -19.81 32.90 -33.79
N PRO A 47 -18.80 33.77 -33.54
CA PRO A 47 -18.63 34.50 -32.29
C PRO A 47 -19.42 35.82 -32.27
N GLU A 48 -20.04 36.12 -31.13
CA GLU A 48 -20.56 37.44 -30.80
C GLU A 48 -19.47 38.23 -30.07
N ALA A 49 -19.18 39.43 -30.58
CA ALA A 49 -18.09 40.28 -30.19
C ALA A 49 -18.37 41.03 -28.88
N ALA A 50 -17.40 41.05 -27.96
CA ALA A 50 -17.20 42.13 -26.99
C ALA A 50 -15.74 42.14 -26.48
N PRO A 51 -15.20 43.30 -26.10
CA PRO A 51 -13.85 43.71 -26.48
C PRO A 51 -12.77 43.42 -25.43
N SER A 52 -11.55 43.35 -25.96
CA SER A 52 -10.24 43.37 -25.30
C SER A 52 -10.05 44.57 -24.36
N SER A 53 -9.46 44.31 -23.19
CA SER A 53 -8.74 45.29 -22.39
C SER A 53 -7.46 44.66 -21.80
N ASP A 54 -6.36 45.38 -21.99
CA ASP A 54 -4.96 45.04 -21.74
C ASP A 54 -4.56 44.74 -20.27
N THR A 55 -3.62 43.78 -20.12
CA THR A 55 -2.49 43.58 -19.15
C THR A 55 -2.58 44.08 -17.68
N PRO A 56 -1.94 43.39 -16.67
CA PRO A 56 -0.54 42.92 -16.75
C PRO A 56 -0.14 41.61 -16.03
N LYS A 57 0.83 40.93 -16.67
CA LYS A 57 1.99 40.19 -16.13
C LYS A 57 2.04 40.05 -14.59
N GLU A 58 1.61 38.90 -14.07
CA GLU A 58 1.90 38.49 -12.69
C GLU A 58 2.85 37.29 -12.69
N GLU A 59 3.96 37.50 -11.99
CA GLU A 59 5.07 36.59 -11.78
C GLU A 59 4.63 35.41 -10.90
N GLU A 60 4.33 34.27 -11.52
CA GLU A 60 4.34 33.02 -10.76
C GLU A 60 5.80 32.58 -10.56
N SER A 61 6.28 32.80 -9.34
CA SER A 61 7.49 32.22 -8.80
C SER A 61 7.36 30.69 -8.72
N SER A 62 7.43 30.02 -9.87
CA SER A 62 7.66 28.59 -9.90
C SER A 62 9.05 28.37 -9.33
N SER A 63 9.12 27.82 -8.12
CA SER A 63 10.35 27.33 -7.50
C SER A 63 11.00 26.32 -8.45
N SER A 64 11.87 26.82 -9.32
CA SER A 64 12.65 26.01 -10.24
C SER A 64 13.55 25.13 -9.38
N LYS A 65 13.15 23.86 -9.20
CA LYS A 65 14.07 22.81 -8.79
C LYS A 65 15.24 22.90 -9.75
N VAL A 66 16.40 23.35 -9.25
CA VAL A 66 17.66 23.41 -9.99
C VAL A 66 17.99 21.98 -10.40
N ARG A 67 17.55 21.58 -11.60
CA ARG A 67 17.81 20.27 -12.16
C ARG A 67 19.21 20.34 -12.75
N ASN A 68 20.15 19.68 -12.08
CA ASN A 68 21.51 19.56 -12.55
C ASN A 68 21.50 18.56 -13.72
N ASP A 69 21.72 19.08 -14.93
CA ASP A 69 21.73 18.30 -16.18
C ASP A 69 23.06 17.57 -16.43
N ASN A 70 24.04 17.71 -15.53
CA ASN A 70 25.34 17.06 -15.68
C ASN A 70 25.35 15.65 -15.05
N PRO A 71 26.13 14.70 -15.62
CA PRO A 71 26.18 13.32 -15.14
C PRO A 71 26.72 13.25 -13.70
N ARG A 72 25.91 12.70 -12.77
CA ARG A 72 26.16 12.56 -11.32
C ARG A 72 27.36 11.68 -10.92
N THR A 73 28.19 11.24 -11.87
CA THR A 73 29.22 10.21 -11.66
C THR A 73 30.65 10.73 -11.79
N THR A 74 30.86 11.97 -12.20
CA THR A 74 32.18 12.64 -12.20
C THR A 74 32.06 14.04 -11.63
N SER A 75 33.17 14.65 -11.21
CA SER A 75 33.24 16.00 -10.63
C SER A 75 32.54 17.10 -11.46
N ALA A 76 32.27 16.84 -12.75
CA ALA A 76 31.50 17.73 -13.63
C ALA A 76 29.98 17.75 -13.33
N GLY A 77 29.44 16.78 -12.60
CA GLY A 77 28.02 16.68 -12.20
C GLY A 77 27.63 17.42 -10.93
N PHE A 78 28.60 18.05 -10.25
CA PHE A 78 28.40 18.69 -8.97
C PHE A 78 28.34 20.22 -9.15
N ASP A 79 27.21 20.81 -8.77
CA ASP A 79 27.10 22.27 -8.68
C ASP A 79 27.48 22.70 -7.25
N PRO A 80 28.60 23.43 -7.05
CA PRO A 80 29.04 23.85 -5.73
C PRO A 80 28.23 25.02 -5.16
N GLU A 81 27.51 25.79 -5.98
CA GLU A 81 26.79 27.00 -5.56
C GLU A 81 25.73 26.74 -4.47
N PRO A 82 24.83 25.74 -4.61
CA PRO A 82 23.86 25.42 -3.58
C PRO A 82 24.49 25.06 -2.24
N LEU A 83 25.63 24.37 -2.26
CA LEU A 83 26.34 23.98 -1.04
C LEU A 83 27.05 25.18 -0.41
N LEU A 84 27.71 26.03 -1.21
CA LEU A 84 28.35 27.25 -0.74
C LEU A 84 27.33 28.23 -0.15
N LYS A 85 26.19 28.40 -0.83
CA LYS A 85 25.07 29.21 -0.35
C LYS A 85 24.48 28.65 0.95
N GLY A 86 24.33 27.33 1.04
CA GLY A 86 23.91 26.65 2.26
C GLY A 86 24.89 26.86 3.42
N ALA A 87 26.19 26.74 3.16
CA ALA A 87 27.23 26.97 4.16
C ALA A 87 27.30 28.44 4.62
N ALA A 88 27.12 29.39 3.70
CA ALA A 88 27.03 30.81 4.02
C ALA A 88 25.81 31.12 4.90
N ALA A 89 24.64 30.59 4.54
CA ALA A 89 23.41 30.73 5.33
C ALA A 89 23.55 30.08 6.72
N LEU A 90 24.19 28.91 6.83
CA LEU A 90 24.45 28.27 8.12
C LEU A 90 25.38 29.12 9.00
N ARG A 91 26.41 29.75 8.42
CA ARG A 91 27.27 30.68 9.14
C ARG A 91 26.48 31.88 9.65
N GLU A 92 25.65 32.49 8.81
CA GLU A 92 24.81 33.64 9.18
C GLU A 92 23.82 33.28 10.30
N ILE A 93 23.16 32.12 10.20
CA ILE A 93 22.28 31.61 11.25
C ILE A 93 23.07 31.37 12.55
N SER A 94 24.26 30.76 12.47
CA SER A 94 25.10 30.48 13.66
C SER A 94 25.58 31.74 14.37
N THR A 95 25.83 32.83 13.63
CA THR A 95 26.20 34.13 14.18
C THR A 95 25.02 34.89 14.78
N SER A 96 23.79 34.48 14.48
CA SER A 96 22.61 35.12 15.05
C SER A 96 22.44 34.81 16.55
N PRO A 97 21.97 35.77 17.36
CA PRO A 97 21.84 35.58 18.80
C PRO A 97 20.75 34.57 19.20
N ASN A 98 19.80 34.29 18.30
CA ASN A 98 18.66 33.42 18.55
C ASN A 98 18.76 32.04 17.87
N ALA A 99 19.89 31.72 17.25
CA ALA A 99 20.10 30.47 16.49
C ALA A 99 19.68 29.21 17.27
N LYS A 100 20.08 29.14 18.54
CA LYS A 100 19.80 28.01 19.43
C LYS A 100 18.30 27.83 19.69
N LYS A 101 17.59 28.93 19.95
CA LYS A 101 16.14 28.92 20.20
C LYS A 101 15.36 28.50 18.95
N ALA A 102 15.79 28.94 17.77
CA ALA A 102 15.18 28.54 16.50
C ALA A 102 15.36 27.04 16.23
N PHE A 103 16.56 26.51 16.51
CA PHE A 103 16.84 25.08 16.38
C PHE A 103 15.99 24.24 17.35
N GLU A 104 15.88 24.65 18.61
CA GLU A 104 15.00 23.98 19.60
C GLU A 104 13.54 23.96 19.16
N LEU A 105 13.04 25.05 18.59
CA LEU A 105 11.67 25.14 18.08
C LEU A 105 11.49 24.22 16.84
N MET A 106 12.46 24.22 15.94
CA MET A 106 12.46 23.33 14.77
C MET A 106 12.48 21.86 15.20
N MET A 107 13.31 21.48 16.16
CA MET A 107 13.37 20.13 16.71
C MET A 107 12.01 19.72 17.29
N LYS A 108 11.38 20.56 18.11
CA LYS A 108 10.04 20.28 18.66
C LYS A 108 8.98 20.11 17.56
N ARG A 109 9.03 20.94 16.50
CA ARG A 109 8.14 20.80 15.35
C ARG A 109 8.37 19.48 14.62
N GLU A 110 9.62 19.04 14.49
CA GLU A 110 9.92 17.77 13.84
C GLU A 110 9.49 16.58 14.71
N GLU A 111 9.76 16.60 16.01
CA GLU A 111 9.27 15.60 16.97
C GLU A 111 7.74 15.45 16.90
N THR A 112 7.00 16.56 16.87
CA THR A 112 5.53 16.52 16.74
C THR A 112 5.08 15.93 15.41
N LYS A 113 5.76 16.22 14.29
CA LYS A 113 5.47 15.58 13.00
C LYS A 113 5.73 14.08 13.03
N MET A 114 6.82 13.64 13.66
CA MET A 114 7.14 12.23 13.81
C MET A 114 6.07 11.52 14.64
N ILE A 115 5.60 12.14 15.72
CA ILE A 115 4.48 11.61 16.52
C ILE A 115 3.21 11.53 15.68
N GLN A 116 2.84 12.59 14.94
CA GLN A 116 1.66 12.58 14.07
C GLN A 116 1.74 11.53 12.96
N ALA A 117 2.93 11.29 12.41
CA ALA A 117 3.15 10.24 11.43
C ALA A 117 3.00 8.85 12.06
N ALA A 118 3.54 8.67 13.27
CA ALA A 118 3.42 7.42 14.03
C ALA A 118 1.97 7.13 14.44
N THR A 119 1.20 8.13 14.88
CA THR A 119 -0.23 7.96 15.22
C THR A 119 -1.04 7.59 13.98
N LYS A 120 -0.85 8.29 12.85
CA LYS A 120 -1.51 7.95 11.58
C LYS A 120 -1.18 6.54 11.12
N LYS A 121 0.08 6.13 11.26
CA LYS A 121 0.49 4.75 10.95
C LYS A 121 -0.23 3.74 11.84
N ALA A 122 -0.27 3.98 13.15
CA ALA A 122 -0.97 3.11 14.10
C ALA A 122 -2.48 3.03 13.81
N GLU A 123 -3.12 4.14 13.42
CA GLU A 123 -4.53 4.17 13.00
C GLU A 123 -4.77 3.33 11.75
N MET A 124 -3.92 3.44 10.73
CA MET A 124 -4.02 2.62 9.53
C MET A 124 -3.81 1.14 9.82
N ASP A 125 -2.82 0.80 10.65
CA ASP A 125 -2.53 -0.59 11.01
C ASP A 125 -3.67 -1.18 11.86
N ALA A 126 -4.29 -0.39 12.74
CA ALA A 126 -5.49 -0.79 13.48
C ALA A 126 -6.68 -1.05 12.54
N MET A 127 -6.92 -0.19 11.55
CA MET A 127 -7.99 -0.40 10.57
C MET A 127 -7.74 -1.64 9.71
N ARG A 128 -6.49 -1.89 9.31
CA ARG A 128 -6.12 -3.14 8.60
C ARG A 128 -6.41 -4.36 9.44
N ALA A 129 -6.00 -4.36 10.71
CA ALA A 129 -6.26 -5.47 11.61
C ALA A 129 -7.77 -5.71 11.81
N GLN A 130 -8.57 -4.66 11.93
CA GLN A 130 -10.04 -4.79 12.00
C GLN A 130 -10.59 -5.46 10.75
N PHE A 131 -10.22 -4.99 9.56
CA PHE A 131 -10.66 -5.58 8.30
C PHE A 131 -10.26 -7.05 8.16
N GLU A 132 -9.04 -7.42 8.56
CA GLU A 132 -8.60 -8.82 8.56
C GLU A 132 -9.43 -9.70 9.51
N THR A 133 -9.77 -9.20 10.70
CA THR A 133 -10.62 -9.94 11.63
C THR A 133 -12.04 -10.12 11.11
N GLU A 134 -12.63 -9.09 10.49
CA GLU A 134 -13.95 -9.17 9.88
C GLU A 134 -13.96 -10.17 8.73
N ARG A 135 -12.94 -10.11 7.86
CA ARG A 135 -12.76 -11.08 6.78
C ARG A 135 -12.72 -12.51 7.31
N GLN A 136 -11.95 -12.75 8.38
CA GLN A 136 -11.85 -14.08 8.97
C GLN A 136 -13.18 -14.55 9.58
N LYS A 137 -13.93 -13.65 10.23
CA LYS A 137 -15.26 -13.94 10.76
C LYS A 137 -16.22 -14.35 9.64
N VAL A 138 -16.32 -13.56 8.58
CA VAL A 138 -17.19 -13.86 7.43
C VAL A 138 -16.85 -15.23 6.84
N LEU A 139 -15.57 -15.51 6.59
CA LEU A 139 -15.13 -16.81 6.07
C LEU A 139 -15.49 -17.97 7.01
N SER A 140 -15.39 -17.76 8.32
CA SER A 140 -15.75 -18.78 9.31
C SER A 140 -17.26 -19.05 9.34
N GLU A 141 -18.07 -18.01 9.28
CA GLU A 141 -19.53 -18.09 9.25
C GLU A 141 -20.02 -18.79 7.98
N GLU A 142 -19.42 -18.46 6.83
CA GLU A 142 -19.73 -19.12 5.55
C GLU A 142 -19.42 -20.62 5.60
N LYS A 143 -18.26 -21.00 6.14
CA LYS A 143 -17.89 -22.41 6.34
C LYS A 143 -18.88 -23.12 7.26
N GLN A 144 -19.29 -22.47 8.34
CA GLN A 144 -20.24 -23.05 9.29
C GLN A 144 -21.62 -23.24 8.62
N LYS A 145 -22.09 -22.24 7.86
CA LYS A 145 -23.35 -22.33 7.08
C LYS A 145 -23.30 -23.46 6.06
N LEU A 146 -22.21 -23.61 5.31
CA LEU A 146 -22.04 -24.68 4.34
C LEU A 146 -22.07 -26.06 5.01
N SER A 147 -21.34 -26.21 6.13
CA SER A 147 -21.34 -27.45 6.92
C SER A 147 -22.74 -27.80 7.44
N GLN A 148 -23.49 -26.81 7.95
CA GLN A 148 -24.87 -27.01 8.39
C GLN A 148 -25.79 -27.45 7.25
N GLN A 149 -25.69 -26.80 6.08
CA GLN A 149 -26.47 -27.19 4.89
C GLN A 149 -26.13 -28.61 4.43
N GLN A 150 -24.85 -28.96 4.40
CA GLN A 150 -24.40 -30.29 4.04
C GLN A 150 -24.91 -31.35 5.02
N ALA A 151 -24.85 -31.08 6.33
CA ALA A 151 -25.39 -31.96 7.36
C ALA A 151 -26.91 -32.11 7.22
N HIS A 152 -27.63 -31.02 6.94
CA HIS A 152 -29.07 -31.05 6.72
C HIS A 152 -29.43 -31.92 5.51
N ASN A 153 -28.78 -31.69 4.36
CA ASN A 153 -29.04 -32.45 3.14
C ASN A 153 -28.73 -33.94 3.34
N LYS A 154 -27.58 -34.26 3.97
CA LYS A 154 -27.21 -35.63 4.29
C LYS A 154 -28.22 -36.30 5.22
N ALA A 155 -28.74 -35.57 6.21
CA ALA A 155 -29.78 -36.09 7.11
C ALA A 155 -31.10 -36.37 6.36
N GLN A 156 -31.49 -35.51 5.41
CA GLN A 156 -32.66 -35.76 4.56
C GLN A 156 -32.47 -37.00 3.67
N MET A 157 -31.30 -37.13 3.05
CA MET A 157 -30.95 -38.30 2.23
C MET A 157 -30.96 -39.59 3.06
N ALA A 158 -30.36 -39.58 4.26
CA ALA A 158 -30.35 -40.73 5.15
C ALA A 158 -31.77 -41.16 5.57
N ARG A 159 -32.65 -40.19 5.90
CA ARG A 159 -34.07 -40.47 6.20
C ARG A 159 -34.78 -41.13 5.03
N TYR A 160 -34.57 -40.60 3.82
CA TYR A 160 -35.15 -41.18 2.61
C TYR A 160 -34.65 -42.59 2.34
N GLU A 161 -33.35 -42.84 2.50
CA GLU A 161 -32.77 -44.18 2.36
C GLU A 161 -33.33 -45.17 3.38
N ASP A 162 -33.53 -44.75 4.62
CA ASP A 162 -34.11 -45.60 5.67
C ASP A 162 -35.57 -45.94 5.39
N ASP A 163 -36.38 -44.96 4.95
CA ASP A 163 -37.76 -45.21 4.52
C ASP A 163 -37.84 -46.14 3.31
N LEU A 164 -36.92 -45.99 2.34
CA LEU A 164 -36.84 -46.87 1.18
C LEU A 164 -36.47 -48.30 1.58
N LYS A 165 -35.49 -48.48 2.48
CA LYS A 165 -35.13 -49.80 3.03
C LYS A 165 -36.32 -50.43 3.77
N ARG A 166 -37.05 -49.65 4.56
CA ARG A 166 -38.25 -50.13 5.26
C ARG A 166 -39.31 -50.64 4.29
N LYS A 167 -39.59 -49.89 3.21
CA LYS A 167 -40.53 -50.32 2.15
C LYS A 167 -40.06 -51.60 1.45
N ARG A 168 -38.77 -51.72 1.15
CA ARG A 168 -38.18 -52.95 0.57
C ARG A 168 -38.35 -54.14 1.50
N MET A 169 -38.13 -53.98 2.80
CA MET A 169 -38.32 -55.04 3.78
C MET A 169 -39.79 -55.47 3.92
N GLN A 170 -40.73 -54.52 3.84
CA GLN A 170 -42.17 -54.83 3.84
C GLN A 170 -42.57 -55.64 2.60
N ALA A 171 -42.09 -55.25 1.42
CA ALA A 171 -42.38 -55.95 0.16
C ALA A 171 -41.78 -57.37 0.08
N CYS A 172 -40.67 -57.66 0.77
CA CYS A 172 -40.12 -59.02 0.85
C CYS A 172 -40.79 -59.90 1.92
N ARG A 173 -41.65 -59.32 2.77
CA ARG A 173 -42.31 -60.03 3.88
C ARG A 173 -43.73 -60.50 3.51
N GLU A 174 -44.32 -59.89 2.49
CA GLU A 174 -45.54 -60.36 1.80
C GLU A 174 -45.19 -61.44 0.77
#